data_AF-A0A9C7ATW1-F1
#
_entry.id   AF-A0A9C7ATW1-F1
#
_cell.length_a   1.000
_cell.length_b   1.000
_cell.length_c   1.000
_cell.angle_alpha   90.00
_cell.angle_beta   90.00
_cell.angle_gamma   90.00
#
_symmetry.space_group_name_H-M   'P 1'
#
loop_
_entity.id
_entity.type
_entity.pdbx_description
1 polymer ?
#
loop_
_entity_poly.entity_id
_entity_poly.type
_entity_poly.pdbx_seq_one_letter_code
_entity_poly.pdbx_strand_id
1 'polypeptide(L)'
;MLSIRHIICAILLLIKGILTFVRESRNMSELERGIQALTQQMARTLLEAILEAMDQELMAKCEESLRLAGTRSRTILTLFGPLKIKRRFYRDAKIGKAVFLLEETLWAARFRPNFRQPHPDVPRDRP
;
A
#
# COMPACT_ATOMS: atom_id res chain seq x y z
N MET A 1 -0.63 -10.09 -9.96
CA MET A 1 0.42 -9.58 -10.87
C MET A 1 0.15 -8.12 -11.21
N LEU A 2 1.14 -7.23 -11.13
CA LEU A 2 1.02 -5.89 -11.68
C LEU A 2 0.87 -5.98 -13.20
N SER A 3 -0.27 -5.54 -13.72
CA SER A 3 -0.44 -5.46 -15.17
C SER A 3 0.46 -4.33 -15.70
N ILE A 4 1.26 -4.64 -16.73
CA ILE A 4 2.08 -3.66 -17.47
C ILE A 4 1.23 -2.43 -17.87
N ARG A 5 -0.05 -2.65 -18.19
CA ARG A 5 -1.01 -1.58 -18.46
C ARG A 5 -1.14 -0.58 -17.31
N HIS A 6 -1.22 -1.03 -16.06
CA HIS A 6 -1.31 -0.13 -14.91
C HIS A 6 -0.03 0.70 -14.74
N ILE A 7 1.14 0.10 -14.97
CA ILE A 7 2.44 0.80 -14.90
C ILE A 7 2.55 1.84 -16.03
N ILE A 8 2.17 1.49 -17.25
CA ILE A 8 2.17 2.41 -18.39
C ILE A 8 1.19 3.56 -18.15
N CYS A 9 -0.04 3.28 -17.71
CA CYS A 9 -1.01 4.32 -17.38
C CYS A 9 -0.48 5.27 -16.30
N ALA A 10 0.14 4.74 -15.25
CA ALA A 10 0.81 5.51 -14.21
C ALA A 10 1.87 6.46 -14.80
N ILE A 11 2.81 5.95 -15.61
CA ILE A 11 3.87 6.75 -16.21
C ILE A 11 3.30 7.84 -17.14
N LEU A 12 2.32 7.50 -17.97
CA LEU A 12 1.69 8.47 -18.89
C LEU A 12 0.97 9.59 -18.13
N LEU A 13 0.29 9.27 -17.02
CA LEU A 13 -0.35 10.26 -16.16
C LEU A 13 0.68 11.17 -15.47
N LEU A 14 1.82 10.61 -15.04
CA LEU A 14 2.92 11.38 -14.47
C LEU A 14 3.48 12.37 -15.49
N ILE A 15 3.81 11.92 -16.70
CA ILE A 15 4.35 12.78 -17.76
C ILE A 15 3.34 13.88 -18.12
N LYS A 16 2.06 13.52 -18.29
CA LYS A 16 1.00 14.48 -18.58
C LYS A 16 0.92 15.55 -17.48
N GLY A 17 0.93 15.16 -16.21
CA GLY A 17 0.86 16.10 -15.09
C GLY A 17 2.08 17.02 -15.01
N ILE A 18 3.29 16.48 -15.23
CA ILE A 18 4.52 17.29 -15.28
C ILE A 18 4.43 18.32 -16.42
N LEU A 19 4.00 17.92 -17.62
CA LEU A 19 3.85 18.83 -18.75
C LEU A 19 2.82 19.94 -18.50
N THR A 20 1.74 19.63 -17.77
CA THR A 20 0.76 20.63 -17.33
C THR A 20 1.40 21.64 -16.38
N PHE A 21 2.11 21.17 -15.35
CA PHE A 21 2.80 22.08 -14.41
C PHE A 21 3.84 22.94 -15.12
N VAL A 22 4.62 22.40 -16.05
CA VAL A 22 5.60 23.17 -16.84
C VAL A 22 4.94 24.30 -17.65
N ARG A 23 3.69 24.11 -18.11
CA ARG A 23 2.96 25.11 -18.90
C ARG A 23 2.24 26.15 -18.05
N GLU A 24 1.75 25.77 -16.87
CA GLU A 24 0.86 26.59 -16.04
C GLU A 24 1.56 27.22 -14.85
N SER A 25 2.73 26.72 -14.44
CA SER A 25 3.44 27.23 -13.26
C SER A 25 3.91 28.67 -13.49
N ARG A 26 3.60 29.56 -12.55
CA ARG A 26 3.98 30.97 -12.62
C ARG A 26 5.33 31.25 -11.97
N ASN A 27 5.80 30.33 -11.12
CA ASN A 27 7.06 30.43 -10.40
C ASN A 27 7.68 29.04 -10.14
N MET A 28 8.97 29.03 -9.84
CA MET A 28 9.74 27.81 -9.59
C MET A 28 9.19 27.00 -8.40
N SER A 29 8.68 27.66 -7.36
CA SER A 29 8.17 26.98 -6.17
C SER A 29 6.85 26.25 -6.41
N GLU A 30 5.97 26.78 -7.26
CA GLU A 30 4.74 26.09 -7.70
C GLU A 30 5.07 24.88 -8.55
N LEU A 31 6.03 25.03 -9.48
CA LEU A 31 6.49 23.93 -10.31
C LEU A 31 7.06 22.78 -9.46
N GLU A 32 7.96 23.11 -8.52
CA GLU A 32 8.58 22.13 -7.62
C GLU A 32 7.54 21.41 -6.75
N ARG A 33 6.65 22.16 -6.09
CA ARG A 33 5.59 21.57 -5.25
C ARG A 33 4.62 20.72 -6.06
N GLY A 34 4.24 21.16 -7.26
CA GLY A 34 3.38 20.42 -8.17
C GLY A 34 3.99 19.09 -8.60
N ILE A 35 5.25 19.11 -9.03
CA ILE A 35 6.00 17.91 -9.42
C ILE A 35 6.19 16.97 -8.22
N GLN A 36 6.54 17.50 -7.04
CA GLN A 36 6.71 16.71 -5.83
C GLN A 36 5.42 16.00 -5.43
N ALA A 37 4.30 16.74 -5.34
CA ALA A 37 3.00 16.17 -4.98
C ALA A 37 2.55 15.10 -5.98
N LEU A 38 2.71 15.36 -7.27
CA LEU A 38 2.37 14.42 -8.33
C LEU A 38 3.21 13.14 -8.25
N THR A 39 4.51 13.26 -8.00
CA THR A 39 5.43 12.13 -7.87
C THR A 39 5.11 11.29 -6.63
N GLN A 40 4.81 11.93 -5.50
CA GLN A 40 4.40 11.22 -4.28
C GLN A 40 3.08 10.47 -4.47
N GLN A 41 2.08 11.10 -5.11
CA GLN A 41 0.81 10.45 -5.42
C GLN A 41 1.02 9.23 -6.31
N MET A 42 1.86 9.36 -7.35
CA MET A 42 2.17 8.26 -8.26
C MET A 42 2.89 7.11 -7.53
N ALA A 43 3.91 7.43 -6.75
CA ALA A 43 4.66 6.45 -5.97
C ALA A 43 3.74 5.69 -4.98
N ARG A 44 2.79 6.40 -4.36
CA ARG A 44 1.79 5.80 -3.49
C ARG A 44 0.92 4.78 -4.23
N THR A 45 0.36 5.16 -5.39
CA THR A 45 -0.50 4.26 -6.20
C THR A 45 0.27 3.03 -6.68
N LEU A 46 1.52 3.21 -7.12
CA LEU A 46 2.38 2.08 -7.52
C LEU A 46 2.68 1.16 -6.35
N LEU A 47 3.02 1.70 -5.19
CA LEU A 47 3.32 0.90 -4.00
C LEU A 47 2.09 0.13 -3.50
N GLU A 48 0.90 0.75 -3.50
CA GLU A 48 -0.37 0.06 -3.23
C GLU A 48 -0.55 -1.15 -4.16
N ALA A 49 -0.38 -0.97 -5.47
CA ALA A 49 -0.51 -2.05 -6.44
C ALA A 49 0.55 -3.16 -6.30
N ILE A 50 1.80 -2.81 -5.94
CA ILE A 50 2.87 -3.77 -5.66
C ILE A 50 2.51 -4.63 -4.45
N LEU A 51 2.06 -4.00 -3.35
CA LEU A 51 1.70 -4.71 -2.14
C LEU A 51 0.50 -5.64 -2.33
N GLU A 52 -0.49 -5.24 -3.13
CA GLU A 52 -1.60 -6.11 -3.51
C GLU A 52 -1.16 -7.29 -4.38
N ALA A 53 -0.25 -7.07 -5.34
CA ALA A 53 0.31 -8.13 -6.16
C ALA A 53 1.12 -9.13 -5.31
N MET A 54 1.90 -8.64 -4.34
CA MET A 54 2.62 -9.48 -3.38
C MET A 54 1.66 -10.29 -2.50
N ASP A 55 0.57 -9.71 -1.99
CA ASP A 55 -0.46 -10.44 -1.22
C ASP A 55 -1.06 -11.60 -2.04
N GLN A 56 -1.32 -11.38 -3.32
CA GLN A 56 -1.82 -12.42 -4.24
C GLN A 56 -0.80 -13.55 -4.46
N GLU A 57 0.48 -13.22 -4.65
CA GLU A 57 1.54 -14.21 -4.84
C GLU A 57 1.77 -15.03 -3.57
N LEU A 58 1.74 -14.40 -2.40
CA LEU A 58 1.83 -15.08 -1.11
C LEU A 58 0.64 -16.00 -0.87
N MET A 59 -0.56 -15.60 -1.30
CA MET A 59 -1.73 -16.49 -1.26
C MET A 59 -1.54 -17.71 -2.17
N ALA A 60 -0.99 -17.54 -3.38
CA ALA A 60 -0.76 -18.64 -4.31
C ALA A 60 0.30 -19.64 -3.82
N LYS A 61 1.26 -19.17 -3.00
CA LYS A 61 2.32 -19.98 -2.38
C LYS A 61 1.98 -20.42 -0.95
N CYS A 62 0.77 -20.15 -0.48
CA CYS A 62 0.34 -20.43 0.88
C CYS A 62 0.29 -21.94 1.12
N GLU A 63 0.83 -22.39 2.25
CA GLU A 63 0.73 -23.79 2.66
C GLU A 63 -0.73 -24.19 2.94
N GLU A 64 -1.10 -25.44 2.62
CA GLU A 64 -2.45 -25.99 2.86
C GLU A 64 -2.85 -26.00 4.35
N SER A 65 -1.85 -25.92 5.24
CA SER A 65 -2.02 -25.85 6.70
C SER A 65 -2.66 -24.55 7.19
N LEU A 66 -2.61 -23.49 6.38
CA LEU A 66 -3.10 -22.14 6.70
C LEU A 66 -4.48 -21.90 6.09
N ARG A 67 -5.50 -21.76 6.94
CA ARG A 67 -6.85 -21.42 6.49
C ARG A 67 -7.01 -19.92 6.34
N LEU A 68 -7.44 -19.47 5.16
CA LEU A 68 -7.78 -18.06 4.94
C LEU A 68 -8.93 -17.68 5.89
N ALA A 69 -8.67 -16.72 6.78
CA ALA A 69 -9.60 -16.31 7.82
C ALA A 69 -10.28 -14.96 7.51
N GLY A 70 -9.74 -14.17 6.58
CA GLY A 70 -10.37 -12.97 6.06
C GLY A 70 -9.39 -11.93 5.56
N THR A 71 -9.89 -10.71 5.33
CA THR A 71 -9.09 -9.54 4.95
C THR A 71 -9.17 -8.45 6.00
N ARG A 72 -8.05 -7.77 6.26
CA ARG A 72 -7.99 -6.57 7.10
C ARG A 72 -7.29 -5.44 6.36
N SER A 73 -7.73 -4.22 6.62
CA SER A 73 -7.06 -3.02 6.10
C SER A 73 -6.23 -2.36 7.19
N ARG A 74 -5.10 -1.76 6.82
CA ARG A 74 -4.25 -0.94 7.71
C ARG A 74 -3.69 0.25 6.95
N THR A 75 -3.53 1.38 7.63
CA THR A 75 -2.80 2.52 7.10
C THR A 75 -1.36 2.51 7.61
N ILE A 76 -0.38 2.68 6.73
CA ILE A 76 1.05 2.76 7.04
C ILE A 76 1.56 4.12 6.61
N LEU A 77 2.35 4.77 7.47
CA LEU A 77 3.04 6.00 7.10
C LEU A 77 4.31 5.66 6.32
N THR A 78 4.42 6.21 5.11
CA THR A 78 5.57 6.04 4.22
C THR A 78 6.14 7.41 3.83
N LEU A 79 7.29 7.42 3.15
CA LEU A 79 7.86 8.65 2.58
C LEU A 79 6.95 9.30 1.54
N PHE A 80 6.01 8.54 0.96
CA PHE A 80 5.02 9.01 -0.01
C PHE A 80 3.68 9.39 0.64
N GLY A 81 3.65 9.46 1.98
CA GLY A 81 2.46 9.72 2.77
C GLY A 81 1.76 8.46 3.29
N PRO A 82 0.54 8.61 3.86
CA PRO A 82 -0.23 7.50 4.40
C PRO A 82 -0.72 6.57 3.28
N LEU A 83 -0.32 5.30 3.34
CA LEU A 83 -0.67 4.25 2.40
C LEU A 83 -1.69 3.31 3.04
N LYS A 84 -2.84 3.08 2.38
CA LYS A 84 -3.84 2.13 2.89
C LYS A 84 -3.65 0.79 2.20
N ILE A 85 -3.31 -0.23 2.97
CA ILE A 85 -3.09 -1.58 2.46
C ILE A 85 -4.24 -2.50 2.89
N LYS A 86 -4.74 -3.31 1.96
CA LYS A 86 -5.65 -4.42 2.25
C LYS A 86 -4.84 -5.71 2.19
N ARG A 87 -4.87 -6.48 3.28
CA ARG A 87 -4.09 -7.71 3.43
C ARG A 87 -4.96 -8.85 3.89
N ARG A 88 -4.60 -10.07 3.47
CA ARG A 88 -5.23 -11.29 3.97
C ARG A 88 -4.57 -11.72 5.28
N PHE A 89 -5.36 -12.38 6.12
CA PHE A 89 -4.83 -13.05 7.30
C PHE A 89 -5.35 -14.48 7.34
N TYR A 90 -4.50 -15.34 7.88
CA TYR A 90 -4.69 -16.77 7.92
C TYR A 90 -4.74 -17.21 9.37
N ARG A 91 -5.39 -18.34 9.64
CA ARG A 91 -5.31 -19.03 10.93
C ARG A 91 -4.54 -20.31 10.75
N ASP A 92 -3.51 -20.48 11.56
CA ASP A 92 -2.79 -21.74 11.68
C ASP A 92 -3.68 -22.76 12.40
N ALA A 93 -3.96 -23.89 11.74
CA ALA A 93 -4.79 -24.95 12.28
C ALA A 93 -4.16 -25.68 13.48
N LYS A 94 -2.83 -25.61 13.66
CA LYS A 94 -2.10 -26.28 14.74
C LYS A 94 -2.02 -25.46 16.02
N ILE A 95 -1.88 -24.13 15.91
CA ILE A 95 -1.57 -23.23 17.05
C ILE A 95 -2.67 -22.19 17.28
N GLY A 96 -3.64 -22.05 16.35
CA GLY A 96 -4.73 -21.09 16.43
C GLY A 96 -4.31 -19.63 16.27
N LYS A 97 -3.04 -19.35 15.91
CA LYS A 97 -2.52 -18.00 15.75
C LYS A 97 -2.94 -17.39 14.42
N ALA A 98 -3.21 -16.08 14.45
CA ALA A 98 -3.47 -15.30 13.25
C ALA A 98 -2.14 -14.90 12.60
N VAL A 99 -1.92 -15.36 11.37
CA VAL A 99 -0.71 -15.13 10.57
C VAL A 99 -1.02 -14.14 9.46
N PHE A 100 -0.13 -13.17 9.26
CA PHE A 100 -0.22 -12.21 8.17
C PHE A 100 1.03 -12.34 7.28
N LEU A 101 0.93 -13.13 6.21
CA LEU A 101 2.05 -13.43 5.32
C LEU A 101 2.71 -12.18 4.73
N LEU A 102 1.90 -11.20 4.34
CA LEU A 102 2.40 -9.92 3.82
C LEU A 102 3.18 -9.15 4.89
N GLU A 103 2.77 -9.23 6.16
CA GLU A 103 3.47 -8.56 7.25
C GLU A 103 4.81 -9.24 7.55
N GLU A 104 4.81 -10.57 7.63
CA GLU A 104 6.03 -11.35 7.88
C GLU A 104 7.06 -11.15 6.76
N THR A 105 6.62 -11.12 5.51
CA THR A 105 7.50 -10.92 4.35
C THR A 105 8.12 -9.51 4.34
N LEU A 106 7.33 -8.48 4.65
CA LEU A 106 7.79 -7.09 4.60
C LEU A 106 8.55 -6.65 5.87
N TRP A 107 8.22 -7.21 7.02
CA TRP A 107 8.72 -6.77 8.33
C TRP A 107 9.59 -7.80 9.05
N ALA A 108 10.02 -8.87 8.38
CA ALA A 108 11.14 -9.68 8.83
C ALA A 108 12.44 -8.84 8.85
N ALA A 109 12.83 -8.44 10.07
CA ALA A 109 14.13 -7.92 10.51
C ALA A 109 14.71 -6.60 9.97
N ARG A 110 14.27 -5.99 8.84
CA ARG A 110 15.04 -4.88 8.23
C ARG A 110 14.42 -3.46 8.23
N PHE A 111 13.11 -3.30 8.38
CA PHE A 111 12.48 -1.98 8.37
C PHE A 111 11.39 -1.89 9.45
N ARG A 112 11.63 -1.18 10.55
CA ARG A 112 10.58 -0.77 11.50
C ARG A 112 10.21 0.70 11.24
N PRO A 113 9.31 1.01 10.29
CA PRO A 113 8.80 2.37 10.16
C PRO A 113 7.98 2.75 11.41
N ASN A 114 8.06 4.01 11.83
CA ASN A 114 7.44 4.51 13.05
C ASN A 114 5.91 4.36 12.98
N PHE A 115 5.35 3.49 13.83
CA PHE A 115 3.94 3.10 13.77
C PHE A 115 3.10 4.00 14.69
N ARG A 116 2.41 5.00 14.13
CA ARG A 116 1.22 5.56 14.81
C ARG A 116 -0.02 4.83 14.30
N GLN A 117 -0.66 4.06 15.17
CA GLN A 117 -2.01 3.54 14.90
C GLN A 117 -3.00 4.72 15.00
N PRO A 118 -3.91 4.94 14.03
CA PRO A 118 -5.09 5.74 14.29
C PRO A 118 -5.95 5.00 15.33
N HIS A 119 -6.34 5.71 16.38
CA HIS A 119 -7.21 5.21 17.46
C HIS A 119 -8.50 4.61 16.87
N PRO A 120 -8.91 3.38 17.24
CA PRO A 120 -10.14 2.80 16.74
C PRO A 120 -11.33 3.34 17.53
N ASP A 121 -11.83 4.52 17.17
CA ASP A 121 -13.19 4.94 17.55
C ASP A 121 -14.19 4.38 16.54
N VAL A 122 -14.60 3.13 16.76
CA VAL A 122 -15.89 2.63 16.29
C VAL A 122 -16.53 1.90 17.46
N PRO A 123 -17.56 2.47 18.12
CA PRO A 123 -18.30 1.78 19.14
C PRO A 123 -18.91 0.51 18.54
N ARG A 124 -18.56 -0.64 19.11
CA ARG A 124 -19.31 -1.87 18.87
C ARG A 124 -20.68 -1.70 19.49
N ASP A 125 -21.70 -1.98 18.68
CA ASP A 125 -23.07 -2.19 19.11
C ASP A 125 -23.11 -2.96 20.44
N ARG A 126 -23.99 -2.50 21.33
CA ARG A 126 -24.36 -3.14 22.57
C ARG A 126 -25.81 -2.77 22.88
N PRO A 127 -26.54 -3.62 23.61
CA PRO A 127 -26.85 -5.01 23.36
C PRO A 127 -28.16 -5.18 22.56
#